data_AF-A0A355ELB1-F1
#
_entry.id   AF-A0A355ELB1-F1
#
_cell.length_a   1.000
_cell.length_b   1.000
_cell.length_c   1.000
_cell.angle_alpha   90.00
_cell.angle_beta   90.00
_cell.angle_gamma   90.00
#
_symmetry.space_group_name_H-M   'P 1'
#
loop_
_entity.id
_entity.type
_entity.pdbx_description
1 polymer ?
#
loop_
_entity_poly.entity_id
_entity_poly.type
_entity_poly.pdbx_seq_one_letter_code
_entity_poly.pdbx_strand_id
1 'polypeptide(L)' 'MSSVEVKGKVVQVIGTVVDFRFPPDQLPPINGAIFVTNPSINDKHENLVLEVAQHVGDNTV' A
#
# COMPACT_ATOMS: atom_id res chain seq x y z
N MET A 1 5.10 -2.18 -20.11
CA MET A 1 5.80 -2.07 -18.82
C MET A 1 5.14 -3.06 -17.87
N SER A 2 5.89 -4.01 -17.33
CA SER A 2 5.37 -5.01 -16.39
C SER A 2 5.19 -4.37 -15.02
N SER A 3 3.99 -4.44 -14.44
CA SER A 3 3.79 -4.20 -13.02
C SER A 3 4.43 -5.33 -12.23
N VAL A 4 5.18 -4.99 -11.19
CA VAL A 4 5.68 -5.97 -10.20
C VAL A 4 4.64 -6.02 -9.08
N GLU A 5 3.97 -7.15 -8.93
CA GLU A 5 2.97 -7.34 -7.87
C GLU A 5 3.67 -7.75 -6.58
N VAL A 6 3.60 -6.89 -5.56
CA VAL A 6 4.10 -7.18 -4.21
C VAL A 6 2.95 -7.06 -3.22
N LYS A 7 2.79 -8.06 -2.35
CA LYS A 7 1.73 -8.06 -1.33
C LYS A 7 2.27 -7.58 0.02
N GLY A 8 1.73 -6.46 0.50
CA GLY A 8 1.98 -5.92 1.84
C GLY A 8 0.82 -6.17 2.81
N LYS A 9 0.95 -5.64 4.02
CA LYS A 9 -0.10 -5.63 5.06
C LYS A 9 -0.24 -4.25 5.64
N VAL A 10 -1.48 -3.80 5.84
CA VAL A 10 -1.77 -2.59 6.64
C VAL A 10 -1.33 -2.85 8.08
N VAL A 11 -0.53 -1.95 8.64
CA VAL A 11 -0.09 -2.02 10.05
C VAL A 11 -0.66 -0.88 10.89
N GLN A 12 -0.96 0.27 10.27
CA GLN A 12 -1.48 1.43 10.98
C GLN A 12 -2.33 2.30 10.05
N VAL A 13 -3.36 2.94 10.62
CA VAL A 13 -4.24 3.91 9.93
C VAL A 13 -4.40 5.13 10.84
N ILE A 14 -3.94 6.30 10.41
CA ILE A 14 -4.16 7.59 11.07
C ILE A 14 -4.78 8.56 10.07
N GLY A 15 -6.10 8.75 10.15
CA GLY A 15 -6.82 9.61 9.21
C GLY A 15 -6.66 9.11 7.78
N THR A 16 -6.06 9.92 6.91
CA THR A 16 -5.79 9.58 5.51
C THR A 16 -4.41 8.94 5.28
N VAL A 17 -3.58 8.85 6.32
CA VAL A 17 -2.24 8.23 6.26
C VAL A 17 -2.36 6.78 6.69
N VAL A 18 -1.79 5.87 5.90
CA VAL A 18 -1.84 4.43 6.13
C VAL A 18 -0.44 3.88 5.94
N ASP A 19 0.06 3.19 6.97
CA ASP A 19 1.38 2.55 6.92
C ASP A 19 1.21 1.09 6.48
N PHE A 20 2.03 0.67 5.54
CA PHE A 20 2.04 -0.69 4.99
C PHE A 20 3.39 -1.35 5.21
N ARG A 21 3.38 -2.57 5.75
CA ARG A 21 4.57 -3.41 5.85
C ARG A 21 4.65 -4.37 4.67
N PHE A 22 5.81 -4.41 4.02
CA PHE A 22 6.12 -5.28 2.91
C PHE A 22 7.18 -6.33 3.28
N PRO A 23 7.35 -7.39 2.47
CA PRO A 23 8.48 -8.31 2.61
C PRO A 23 9.82 -7.56 2.48
N PRO A 24 10.89 -8.06 3.13
CA PRO A 24 12.23 -7.49 2.98
C PRO A 24 12.65 -7.38 1.52
N ASP A 25 13.32 -6.28 1.18
CA ASP A 25 13.82 -5.96 -0.16
C ASP A 25 12.74 -5.87 -1.27
N GLN A 26 11.45 -5.80 -0.88
CA GLN A 26 10.31 -5.69 -1.80
C GLN A 26 9.49 -4.43 -1.52
N LEU A 27 10.16 -3.33 -1.15
CA LEU A 27 9.47 -2.05 -0.95
C LEU A 27 9.03 -1.47 -2.30
N PRO A 28 7.75 -1.10 -2.46
CA PRO A 28 7.31 -0.38 -3.65
C PRO A 28 8.02 0.98 -3.75
N PRO A 29 8.23 1.52 -4.96
CA PRO A 29 8.88 2.82 -5.12
C PRO A 29 8.02 3.96 -4.57
N ILE A 30 8.66 5.09 -4.21
CA ILE A 30 7.97 6.35 -3.92
C ILE A 30 7.18 6.79 -5.17
N ASN A 31 5.99 7.34 -4.96
CA ASN A 31 4.97 7.62 -5.98
C ASN A 31 4.39 6.34 -6.64
N GLY A 32 4.68 5.16 -6.08
CA GLY A 32 4.04 3.90 -6.44
C GLY A 32 2.61 3.82 -5.95
N ALA A 33 1.77 3.01 -6.62
CA ALA A 33 0.38 2.80 -6.22
C ALA A 33 0.22 1.52 -5.38
N ILE A 34 -0.58 1.61 -4.33
CA ILE A 34 -1.03 0.47 -3.51
C ILE A 34 -2.54 0.34 -3.68
N PHE A 35 -2.97 -0.84 -4.11
CA PHE A 35 -4.38 -1.17 -4.32
C PHE A 35 -4.92 -1.97 -3.13
N VAL A 36 -6.03 -1.52 -2.57
CA VAL A 36 -6.68 -2.16 -1.42
C VAL A 36 -8.17 -2.32 -1.70
N THR A 37 -8.75 -3.44 -1.26
CA THR A 37 -10.20 -3.63 -1.26
C THR A 37 -10.79 -3.13 0.05
N ASN A 38 -11.69 -2.15 -0.04
CA ASN A 38 -12.42 -1.58 1.09
C ASN A 38 -13.94 -1.75 0.88
N PRO A 39 -14.59 -2.72 1.56
CA PRO A 39 -16.01 -2.99 1.38
C PRO A 39 -16.91 -1.84 1.86
N SER A 40 -16.40 -0.89 2.64
CA SER A 40 -17.16 0.30 3.06
C SER A 40 -17.35 1.32 1.93
N ILE A 41 -16.59 1.22 0.84
CA ILE A 41 -16.76 2.09 -0.35
C ILE A 41 -17.79 1.47 -1.30
N ASN A 42 -17.59 0.21 -1.70
CA ASN A 42 -18.50 -0.63 -2.51
C ASN A 42 -17.94 -2.07 -2.61
N ASP A 43 -18.65 -2.94 -3.34
CA ASP A 43 -18.29 -4.36 -3.52
C ASP A 43 -17.19 -4.61 -4.58
N LYS A 44 -16.64 -3.57 -5.21
CA LYS A 44 -15.57 -3.75 -6.21
C LYS A 44 -14.24 -4.03 -5.52
N HIS A 45 -13.47 -4.95 -6.08
CA HIS A 45 -12.08 -5.16 -5.69
C HIS A 45 -11.22 -3.92 -6.00
N GLU A 46 -10.16 -3.72 -5.22
CA GLU A 46 -9.15 -2.68 -5.45
C GLU A 46 -9.75 -1.26 -5.56
N ASN A 47 -10.83 -1.02 -4.82
CA ASN A 47 -11.61 0.21 -4.88
C ASN A 47 -11.06 1.36 -4.02
N LEU A 48 -9.93 1.16 -3.36
CA LEU A 48 -9.16 2.20 -2.68
C LEU A 48 -7.71 2.16 -3.19
N VAL A 49 -7.26 3.28 -3.74
CA VAL A 49 -5.89 3.44 -4.23
C VAL A 49 -5.16 4.43 -3.34
N LEU A 50 -3.98 4.05 -2.86
CA LEU A 50 -3.08 4.89 -2.08
C LEU A 50 -1.77 5.09 -2.84
N GLU A 51 -1.09 6.20 -2.57
CA GLU A 51 0.23 6.51 -3.13
C GLU A 51 1.30 6.34 -2.04
N VAL A 52 2.43 5.74 -2.42
CA VAL A 52 3.60 5.63 -1.54
C VAL A 52 4.26 7.00 -1.40
N ALA A 53 4.08 7.62 -0.24
CA ALA A 53 4.66 8.93 0.05
C ALA A 53 6.13 8.85 0.50
N GLN A 54 6.50 7.86 1.31
CA GLN A 54 7.82 7.74 1.91
C GLN A 54 8.17 6.29 2.28
N HIS A 55 9.45 6.03 2.55
CA HIS A 55 9.89 4.79 3.21
C HIS A 55 10.34 5.15 4.62
N VAL A 56 9.68 4.61 5.65
CA VAL A 56 9.92 5.00 7.05
C VAL A 56 10.89 4.08 7.80
N GLY A 57 11.29 2.97 7.17
CA GLY A 57 12.14 1.94 7.79
C GLY A 57 11.35 0.69 8.20
N ASP A 58 12.03 -0.35 8.71
CA ASP A 58 11.40 -1.63 9.11
C ASP A 58 10.45 -2.22 8.05
N ASN A 59 10.88 -2.16 6.79
CA ASN A 59 10.13 -2.60 5.61
C ASN A 59 8.72 -1.98 5.51
N THR A 60 8.57 -0.74 5.99
CA THR A 60 7.30 -0.02 6.05
C THR A 60 7.35 1.23 5.16
N VAL A 61 6.24 1.48 4.46
CA VAL A 61 6.01 2.64 3.59
C VAL A 61 4.69 3.32 3.92
#